data_AF-A0A1I1SR79-F1
#
_entry.id   AF-A0A1I1SR79-F1
#
_cell.length_a   1.000
_cell.length_b   1.000
_cell.length_c   1.000
_cell.angle_alpha   90.00
_cell.angle_beta   90.00
_cell.angle_gamma   90.00
#
_symmetry.space_group_name_H-M   'P 1'
#
loop_
_entity.id
_entity.type
_entity.pdbx_description
1 polymer ?
#
loop_
_entity_poly.entity_id
_entity_poly.type
_entity_poly.pdbx_seq_one_letter_code
_entity_poly.pdbx_strand_id
1 'polypeptide(L)'
;MKSSNGKIDIIKAAAVIDASGTWSNPNPIGLDGLPVPGEKNQDLIIYGIPNAIGKDKADYAAKRALALGGGHSAINVALDLLKLQDTHSDTKVIWGLRSNKLDKLLGGGINDELPALGELGIAAKYAIDAGLLELHAPFEVKRNTKVADGLFINAFTEYDETSFEVDIIIVTAGFRPDFNMLRELRELVQCSEAQVWSSPEIHGNMSGVMKTQIDWIPLSIGAVRPTQGKVLAVMQITAG
;
A
#
# COMPACT_ATOMS: atom_id res chain seq x y z
N MET A 1 -26.37 2.09 3.10
CA MET A 1 -25.03 1.98 3.72
C MET A 1 -25.10 1.03 4.90
N LYS A 2 -24.05 0.25 5.19
CA LYS A 2 -24.00 -0.63 6.36
C LYS A 2 -23.53 0.22 7.54
N SER A 3 -24.40 0.44 8.53
CA SER A 3 -24.05 1.14 9.76
C SER A 3 -23.13 0.26 10.62
N SER A 4 -22.31 0.87 11.47
CA SER A 4 -21.37 0.19 12.39
C SER A 4 -22.06 -0.76 13.38
N ASN A 5 -23.38 -0.64 13.55
CA ASN A 5 -24.20 -1.52 14.37
C ASN A 5 -24.83 -2.71 13.60
N GLY A 6 -24.42 -2.94 12.34
CA GLY A 6 -24.97 -4.01 11.49
C GLY A 6 -26.35 -3.69 10.88
N LYS A 7 -26.92 -2.51 11.17
CA LYS A 7 -28.18 -2.06 10.59
C LYS A 7 -27.97 -1.62 9.13
N ILE A 8 -28.93 -1.98 8.29
CA ILE A 8 -28.96 -1.57 6.88
C ILE A 8 -29.84 -0.34 6.78
N ASP A 9 -29.25 0.78 6.36
CA ASP A 9 -29.99 2.00 6.09
C ASP A 9 -30.09 2.24 4.58
N ILE A 10 -31.32 2.49 4.12
CA ILE A 10 -31.65 2.83 2.73
C ILE A 10 -31.78 4.35 2.66
N ILE A 11 -30.91 4.98 1.87
CA ILE A 11 -30.88 6.43 1.67
C ILE A 11 -31.10 6.69 0.19
N LYS A 12 -32.09 7.54 -0.13
CA LYS A 12 -32.29 8.05 -1.49
C LYS A 12 -31.47 9.33 -1.64
N ALA A 13 -30.66 9.42 -2.69
CA ALA A 13 -29.84 10.58 -2.99
C ALA A 13 -29.97 10.95 -4.47
N ALA A 14 -29.85 12.23 -4.78
CA ALA A 14 -29.80 12.71 -6.17
C ALA A 14 -28.42 12.49 -6.82
N ALA A 15 -27.37 12.42 -6.00
CA ALA A 15 -26.00 12.15 -6.44
C ALA A 15 -25.21 11.46 -5.31
N VAL A 16 -24.14 10.74 -5.68
CA VAL A 16 -23.20 10.08 -4.76
C VAL A 16 -21.78 10.48 -5.15
N ILE A 17 -20.97 10.90 -4.17
CA ILE A 17 -19.54 11.16 -4.33
C ILE A 17 -18.80 10.14 -3.47
N ASP A 18 -17.93 9.34 -4.09
CA ASP A 18 -17.02 8.46 -3.36
C ASP A 18 -15.75 9.24 -2.95
N ALA A 19 -15.59 9.42 -1.65
CA ALA A 19 -14.40 9.99 -1.02
C ALA A 19 -13.86 9.06 0.08
N SER A 20 -14.08 7.74 -0.08
CA SER A 20 -13.69 6.73 0.91
C SER A 20 -12.17 6.57 1.06
N GLY A 21 -11.40 7.01 0.06
CA GLY A 21 -9.94 6.92 0.06
C GLY A 21 -9.45 5.49 -0.05
N THR A 22 -8.19 5.24 0.36
CA THR A 22 -7.54 3.92 0.24
C THR A 22 -7.06 3.36 1.57
N TRP A 23 -7.02 4.19 2.63
CA TRP A 23 -6.37 3.88 3.91
C TRP A 23 -6.85 2.59 4.58
N SER A 24 -8.10 2.19 4.36
CA SER A 24 -8.68 0.98 4.96
C SER A 24 -8.35 -0.31 4.21
N ASN A 25 -7.63 -0.24 3.09
CA ASN A 25 -7.36 -1.40 2.23
C ASN A 25 -5.86 -1.44 1.86
N PRO A 26 -5.02 -1.96 2.77
CA PRO A 26 -3.60 -2.07 2.53
C PRO A 26 -3.27 -3.06 1.41
N ASN A 27 -2.15 -2.83 0.73
CA ASN A 27 -1.62 -3.78 -0.23
C ASN A 27 -1.07 -5.02 0.51
N PRO A 28 -1.39 -6.24 0.06
CA PRO A 28 -0.86 -7.46 0.66
C PRO A 28 0.66 -7.59 0.46
N ILE A 29 1.24 -8.57 1.14
CA ILE A 29 2.69 -8.83 1.06
C ILE A 29 3.11 -9.22 -0.36
N GLY A 30 2.30 -10.05 -1.04
CA GLY A 30 2.60 -10.58 -2.36
C GLY A 30 2.82 -9.50 -3.43
N LEU A 31 3.79 -9.75 -4.32
CA LEU A 31 4.17 -8.81 -5.38
C LEU A 31 3.14 -8.73 -6.51
N ASP A 32 2.35 -9.78 -6.68
CA ASP A 32 1.23 -9.87 -7.62
C ASP A 32 -0.05 -9.16 -7.13
N GLY A 33 0.01 -8.54 -5.94
CA GLY A 33 -1.15 -7.89 -5.32
C GLY A 33 -2.12 -8.87 -4.65
N LEU A 34 -1.70 -10.13 -4.47
CA LEU A 34 -2.43 -11.15 -3.72
C LEU A 34 -1.76 -11.41 -2.36
N PRO A 35 -2.54 -11.80 -1.34
CA PRO A 35 -1.97 -12.26 -0.07
C PRO A 35 -1.12 -13.52 -0.26
N VAL A 36 0.04 -13.57 0.39
CA VAL A 36 0.83 -14.80 0.42
C VAL A 36 0.17 -15.84 1.33
N PRO A 37 0.39 -17.15 1.09
CA PRO A 37 -0.02 -18.19 2.02
C PRO A 37 0.46 -17.89 3.45
N GLY A 38 -0.48 -17.94 4.40
CA GLY A 38 -0.21 -17.64 5.81
C GLY A 38 -0.20 -16.15 6.18
N GLU A 39 -0.56 -15.25 5.28
CA GLU A 39 -0.70 -13.81 5.59
C GLU A 39 -1.98 -13.48 6.37
N LYS A 40 -3.08 -14.14 6.05
CA LYS A 40 -4.39 -13.87 6.69
C LYS A 40 -4.47 -14.47 8.09
N ASN A 41 -5.20 -13.79 8.97
CA ASN A 41 -5.50 -14.22 10.34
C ASN A 41 -4.23 -14.44 11.20
N GLN A 42 -3.19 -13.64 10.98
CA GLN A 42 -1.99 -13.63 11.80
C GLN A 42 -1.88 -12.31 12.56
N ASP A 43 -1.92 -12.38 13.90
CA ASP A 43 -1.74 -11.20 14.77
C ASP A 43 -0.30 -10.66 14.74
N LEU A 44 0.63 -11.44 14.17
CA LEU A 44 2.06 -11.11 14.02
C LEU A 44 2.37 -10.37 12.70
N ILE A 45 1.35 -10.05 11.89
CA ILE A 45 1.49 -9.29 10.64
C ILE A 45 0.72 -7.99 10.78
N ILE A 46 1.46 -6.89 10.97
CA ILE A 46 0.91 -5.57 11.22
C ILE A 46 0.92 -4.75 9.94
N TYR A 47 -0.22 -4.21 9.56
CA TYR A 47 -0.34 -3.31 8.41
C TYR A 47 -0.27 -1.85 8.85
N GLY A 48 0.50 -1.05 8.12
CA GLY A 48 0.66 0.38 8.38
C GLY A 48 1.93 0.73 9.16
N ILE A 49 1.92 1.89 9.81
CA ILE A 49 3.08 2.45 10.53
C ILE A 49 2.79 2.36 12.04
N PRO A 50 3.47 1.48 12.79
CA PRO A 50 3.31 1.40 14.24
C PRO A 50 3.98 2.57 14.96
N ASN A 51 3.54 2.87 16.19
CA ASN A 51 4.26 3.79 17.07
C ASN A 51 5.31 3.03 17.89
N ALA A 52 6.31 2.47 17.19
CA ALA A 52 7.29 1.55 17.75
C ALA A 52 8.19 2.18 18.83
N ILE A 53 8.38 3.50 18.80
CA ILE A 53 9.14 4.24 19.82
C ILE A 53 8.26 4.81 20.94
N GLY A 54 6.94 4.73 20.80
CA GLY A 54 5.97 5.29 21.74
C GLY A 54 5.11 4.20 22.38
N LYS A 55 3.79 4.30 22.18
CA LYS A 55 2.80 3.45 22.86
C LYS A 55 2.96 1.95 22.57
N ASP A 56 3.48 1.60 21.40
CA ASP A 56 3.56 0.19 20.94
C ASP A 56 4.95 -0.40 21.20
N LYS A 57 5.84 0.31 21.93
CA LYS A 57 7.25 -0.07 22.12
C LYS A 57 7.45 -1.48 22.65
N ALA A 58 6.59 -1.93 23.58
CA ALA A 58 6.71 -3.25 24.18
C ALA A 58 6.52 -4.39 23.16
N ASP A 59 5.82 -4.14 22.05
CA ASP A 59 5.53 -5.16 21.03
C ASP A 59 6.71 -5.39 20.08
N TYR A 60 7.67 -4.46 20.04
CA TYR A 60 8.80 -4.48 19.10
C TYR A 60 10.18 -4.53 19.77
N ALA A 61 10.27 -4.18 21.05
CA ALA A 61 11.53 -4.20 21.79
C ALA A 61 12.05 -5.64 21.97
N ALA A 62 13.36 -5.83 21.77
CA ALA A 62 14.02 -7.15 21.80
C ALA A 62 13.42 -8.18 20.83
N LYS A 63 12.76 -7.72 19.76
CA LYS A 63 12.17 -8.56 18.72
C LYS A 63 12.99 -8.54 17.42
N ARG A 64 12.83 -9.60 16.63
CA ARG A 64 13.23 -9.67 15.23
C ARG A 64 12.08 -9.19 14.36
N ALA A 65 12.14 -7.94 13.92
CA ALA A 65 11.10 -7.30 13.13
C ALA A 65 11.48 -7.25 11.64
N LEU A 66 10.58 -7.72 10.78
CA LEU A 66 10.68 -7.60 9.33
C LEU A 66 9.78 -6.46 8.83
N ALA A 67 10.38 -5.35 8.41
CA ALA A 67 9.69 -4.27 7.72
C ALA A 67 9.65 -4.54 6.21
N LEU A 68 8.46 -4.52 5.62
CA LEU A 68 8.23 -4.73 4.19
C LEU A 68 7.69 -3.46 3.55
N GLY A 69 8.37 -2.96 2.52
CA GLY A 69 7.94 -1.78 1.78
C GLY A 69 9.10 -0.99 1.21
N GLY A 70 8.86 -0.30 0.10
CA GLY A 70 9.88 0.48 -0.63
C GLY A 70 9.52 1.95 -0.75
N GLY A 71 8.98 2.56 0.30
CA GLY A 71 8.68 3.99 0.35
C GLY A 71 9.08 4.60 1.69
N HIS A 72 8.86 5.92 1.85
CA HIS A 72 9.27 6.65 3.07
C HIS A 72 8.68 6.08 4.36
N SER A 73 7.46 5.53 4.32
CA SER A 73 6.86 4.85 5.46
C SER A 73 7.71 3.67 5.95
N ALA A 74 8.29 2.90 5.03
CA ALA A 74 9.13 1.76 5.38
C ALA A 74 10.46 2.21 6.02
N ILE A 75 11.06 3.29 5.48
CA ILE A 75 12.26 3.91 6.04
C ILE A 75 12.02 4.33 7.49
N ASN A 76 10.93 5.06 7.74
CA ASN A 76 10.59 5.54 9.08
C ASN A 76 10.38 4.38 10.05
N VAL A 77 9.65 3.34 9.64
CA VAL A 77 9.47 2.14 10.47
C VAL A 77 10.81 1.49 10.78
N ALA A 78 11.67 1.27 9.78
CA ALA A 78 12.99 0.67 10.01
C ALA A 78 13.84 1.51 10.97
N LEU A 79 13.90 2.83 10.78
CA LEU A 79 14.66 3.74 11.64
C LEU A 79 14.09 3.83 13.06
N ASP A 80 12.76 3.80 13.23
CA ASP A 80 12.14 3.79 14.55
C ASP A 80 12.39 2.48 15.30
N LEU A 81 12.42 1.34 14.59
CA LEU A 81 12.82 0.07 15.18
C LEU A 81 14.30 0.04 15.56
N LEU A 82 15.18 0.67 14.76
CA LEU A 82 16.60 0.78 15.09
C LEU A 82 16.85 1.56 16.38
N LYS A 83 16.08 2.63 16.65
CA LYS A 83 16.16 3.37 17.92
C LYS A 83 15.86 2.49 19.14
N LEU A 84 15.17 1.37 18.96
CA LEU A 84 14.96 0.42 20.06
C LEU A 84 16.25 -0.31 20.44
N GLN A 85 17.21 -0.46 19.51
CA GLN A 85 18.51 -1.10 19.77
C GLN A 85 19.33 -0.34 20.83
N ASP A 86 19.16 0.98 20.96
CA ASP A 86 19.82 1.80 21.98
C ASP A 86 19.50 1.34 23.41
N THR A 87 18.30 0.79 23.61
CA THR A 87 17.83 0.31 24.92
C THR A 87 17.71 -1.22 24.99
N HIS A 88 17.58 -1.88 23.84
CA HIS A 88 17.36 -3.31 23.70
C HIS A 88 18.22 -3.82 22.53
N SER A 89 19.51 -4.08 22.79
CA SER A 89 20.50 -4.50 21.79
C SER A 89 20.15 -5.79 21.04
N ASP A 90 19.24 -6.59 21.60
CA ASP A 90 18.76 -7.84 21.01
C ASP A 90 17.72 -7.60 19.89
N THR A 91 17.21 -6.37 19.75
CA THR A 91 16.28 -6.00 18.68
C THR A 91 16.97 -6.14 17.32
N LYS A 92 16.42 -6.96 16.43
CA LYS A 92 16.92 -7.13 15.06
C LYS A 92 15.94 -6.54 14.07
N VAL A 93 16.46 -5.75 13.14
CA VAL A 93 15.64 -5.09 12.11
C VAL A 93 16.06 -5.63 10.76
N ILE A 94 15.10 -6.21 10.04
CA ILE A 94 15.25 -6.70 8.67
C ILE A 94 14.33 -5.86 7.79
N TRP A 95 14.84 -5.36 6.67
CA TRP A 95 14.07 -4.56 5.73
C TRP A 95 14.05 -5.22 4.35
N GLY A 96 12.85 -5.65 3.94
CA GLY A 96 12.61 -6.26 2.63
C GLY A 96 12.06 -5.25 1.62
N LEU A 97 12.81 -5.04 0.53
CA LEU A 97 12.46 -4.17 -0.58
C LEU A 97 12.01 -4.96 -1.81
N ARG A 98 10.93 -4.53 -2.45
CA ARG A 98 10.43 -5.18 -3.69
C ARG A 98 11.40 -5.06 -4.88
N SER A 99 12.30 -4.08 -4.87
CA SER A 99 13.17 -3.78 -6.01
C SER A 99 14.53 -3.27 -5.55
N ASN A 100 15.56 -3.43 -6.40
CA ASN A 100 16.93 -2.95 -6.18
C ASN A 100 17.13 -1.44 -6.30
N LYS A 101 16.07 -0.64 -6.18
CA LYS A 101 16.14 0.82 -6.34
C LYS A 101 16.46 1.53 -5.04
N LEU A 102 17.39 0.98 -4.25
CA LEU A 102 17.81 1.56 -2.98
C LEU A 102 18.40 2.96 -3.18
N ASP A 103 19.24 3.16 -4.21
CA ASP A 103 19.83 4.47 -4.49
C ASP A 103 18.79 5.54 -4.83
N LYS A 104 17.68 5.17 -5.49
CA LYS A 104 16.58 6.10 -5.74
C LYS A 104 15.81 6.44 -4.47
N LEU A 105 15.73 5.48 -3.55
CA LEU A 105 14.98 5.59 -2.30
C LEU A 105 15.77 6.34 -1.21
N LEU A 106 17.10 6.21 -1.21
CA LEU A 106 18.01 6.87 -0.27
C LEU A 106 18.64 8.15 -0.84
N GLY A 107 18.65 8.31 -2.17
CA GLY A 107 19.45 9.30 -2.90
C GLY A 107 18.63 10.30 -3.70
N GLY A 108 17.46 10.72 -3.19
CA GLY A 108 16.77 11.94 -3.65
C GLY A 108 17.56 13.20 -3.31
N GLY A 109 18.79 13.31 -3.79
CA GLY A 109 19.63 14.50 -3.69
C GLY A 109 19.15 15.59 -4.66
N ILE A 110 19.22 16.84 -4.21
CA ILE A 110 19.03 18.12 -4.92
C ILE A 110 17.64 18.38 -5.57
N ASN A 111 16.86 17.35 -5.89
CA ASN A 111 15.52 17.46 -6.50
C ASN A 111 14.34 17.14 -5.56
N ASP A 112 14.60 16.73 -4.33
CA ASP A 112 13.55 16.56 -3.33
C ASP A 112 13.23 17.93 -2.70
N GLU A 113 11.99 18.39 -2.82
CA GLU A 113 11.50 19.66 -2.25
C GLU A 113 11.48 19.67 -0.70
N LEU A 114 12.00 18.62 -0.02
CA LEU A 114 11.94 18.45 1.43
C LEU A 114 13.29 17.97 2.01
N PRO A 115 14.09 18.86 2.64
CA PRO A 115 15.39 18.54 3.24
C PRO A 115 15.40 17.37 4.25
N ALA A 116 14.31 17.16 4.98
CA ALA A 116 14.17 16.07 5.96
C ALA A 116 14.21 14.67 5.33
N LEU A 117 13.89 14.53 4.04
CA LEU A 117 13.94 13.25 3.33
C LEU A 117 15.39 12.80 3.05
N GLY A 118 16.28 13.76 2.79
CA GLY A 118 17.71 13.48 2.62
C GLY A 118 18.37 12.96 3.89
N GLU A 119 17.99 13.48 5.06
CA GLU A 119 18.51 13.03 6.36
C GLU A 119 18.12 11.58 6.66
N LEU A 120 16.87 11.19 6.38
CA LEU A 120 16.39 9.82 6.58
C LEU A 120 17.11 8.82 5.67
N GLY A 121 17.35 9.20 4.41
CA GLY A 121 18.11 8.38 3.45
C GLY A 121 19.54 8.13 3.91
N ILE A 122 20.22 9.18 4.41
CA ILE A 122 21.58 9.06 4.96
C ILE A 122 21.60 8.18 6.21
N ALA A 123 20.66 8.37 7.14
CA ALA A 123 20.56 7.56 8.35
C ALA A 123 20.35 6.07 8.05
N ALA A 124 19.45 5.75 7.11
CA ALA A 124 19.21 4.38 6.69
C ALA A 124 20.43 3.76 6.02
N LYS A 125 21.12 4.51 5.14
CA LYS A 125 22.37 4.06 4.50
C LYS A 125 23.43 3.72 5.55
N TYR A 126 23.65 4.62 6.51
CA TYR A 126 24.59 4.40 7.59
C TYR A 126 24.26 3.15 8.40
N ALA A 127 22.98 2.94 8.75
CA ALA A 127 22.56 1.77 9.51
C ALA A 127 22.77 0.44 8.77
N ILE A 128 22.59 0.45 7.44
CA ILE A 128 22.86 -0.71 6.57
C ILE A 128 24.37 -0.98 6.54
N ASP A 129 25.17 0.05 6.25
CA ASP A 129 26.63 -0.06 6.14
C ASP A 129 27.27 -0.49 7.49
N ALA A 130 26.68 -0.09 8.62
CA ALA A 130 27.08 -0.48 9.97
C ALA A 130 26.58 -1.88 10.38
N GLY A 131 25.77 -2.55 9.57
CA GLY A 131 25.19 -3.87 9.88
C GLY A 131 24.13 -3.87 10.99
N LEU A 132 23.60 -2.70 11.35
CA LEU A 132 22.51 -2.56 12.34
C LEU A 132 21.14 -2.88 11.73
N LEU A 133 21.01 -2.64 10.42
CA LEU A 133 19.83 -2.88 9.60
C LEU A 133 20.15 -3.87 8.48
N GLU A 134 19.55 -5.07 8.53
CA GLU A 134 19.72 -6.05 7.47
C GLU A 134 18.80 -5.70 6.29
N LEU A 135 19.36 -5.51 5.10
CA LEU A 135 18.60 -5.19 3.90
C LEU A 135 18.53 -6.39 2.95
N HIS A 136 17.32 -6.73 2.54
CA HIS A 136 17.09 -7.64 1.41
C HIS A 136 16.42 -6.89 0.27
N ALA A 137 17.10 -6.82 -0.88
CA ALA A 137 16.59 -6.28 -2.12
C ALA A 137 17.16 -7.09 -3.29
N PRO A 138 16.33 -7.55 -4.25
CA PRO A 138 14.89 -7.59 -4.20
C PRO A 138 14.47 -8.69 -3.21
N PHE A 139 13.31 -8.54 -2.60
CA PHE A 139 12.81 -9.47 -1.60
C PHE A 139 11.34 -9.81 -1.88
N GLU A 140 11.09 -11.09 -2.09
CA GLU A 140 9.75 -11.63 -2.35
C GLU A 140 9.41 -12.70 -1.33
N VAL A 141 8.45 -12.42 -0.45
CA VAL A 141 7.90 -13.43 0.45
C VAL A 141 7.01 -14.38 -0.35
N LYS A 142 7.22 -15.69 -0.19
CA LYS A 142 6.40 -16.75 -0.81
C LYS A 142 5.41 -17.36 0.17
N ARG A 143 5.76 -17.47 1.45
CA ARG A 143 4.91 -18.04 2.49
C ARG A 143 5.35 -17.58 3.87
N ASN A 144 4.36 -17.39 4.75
CA ASN A 144 4.56 -17.24 6.18
C ASN A 144 3.97 -18.46 6.90
N THR A 145 4.71 -19.05 7.83
CA THR A 145 4.24 -20.18 8.63
C THR A 145 4.37 -19.83 10.10
N LYS A 146 3.27 -19.91 10.86
CA LYS A 146 3.32 -19.66 12.31
C LYS A 146 4.13 -20.75 13.00
N VAL A 147 5.07 -20.34 13.83
CA VAL A 147 5.87 -21.19 14.71
C VAL A 147 5.61 -20.82 16.17
N ALA A 148 6.24 -21.50 17.13
CA ALA A 148 5.99 -21.29 18.56
C ALA A 148 6.18 -19.83 18.97
N ASP A 149 7.29 -19.22 18.53
CA ASP A 149 7.72 -17.88 18.96
C ASP A 149 7.84 -16.90 17.77
N GLY A 150 6.92 -16.98 16.79
CA GLY A 150 6.91 -16.05 15.67
C GLY A 150 6.38 -16.62 14.35
N LEU A 151 7.01 -16.19 13.26
CA LEU A 151 6.73 -16.59 11.90
C LEU A 151 8.01 -17.09 11.23
N PHE A 152 7.96 -18.27 10.63
CA PHE A 152 8.96 -18.76 9.70
C PHE A 152 8.62 -18.27 8.29
N ILE A 153 9.54 -17.53 7.68
CA ILE A 153 9.36 -16.87 6.38
C ILE A 153 10.10 -17.67 5.32
N ASN A 154 9.41 -18.04 4.24
CA ASN A 154 10.03 -18.49 3.01
C ASN A 154 10.00 -17.35 2.00
N ALA A 155 11.14 -16.96 1.47
CA ALA A 155 11.27 -15.85 0.55
C ALA A 155 12.30 -16.13 -0.55
N PHE A 156 12.25 -15.32 -1.61
CA PHE A 156 13.31 -15.22 -2.61
C PHE A 156 14.05 -13.89 -2.48
N THR A 157 15.35 -13.97 -2.67
CA THR A 157 16.22 -12.82 -2.96
C THR A 157 16.59 -12.81 -4.44
N GLU A 158 17.50 -11.93 -4.87
CA GLU A 158 17.92 -11.84 -6.28
C GLU A 158 18.44 -13.17 -6.84
N TYR A 159 19.14 -13.93 -6.01
CA TYR A 159 19.91 -15.09 -6.45
C TYR A 159 19.43 -16.40 -5.84
N ASP A 160 18.85 -16.36 -4.65
CA ASP A 160 18.59 -17.56 -3.85
C ASP A 160 17.24 -17.53 -3.13
N GLU A 161 16.70 -18.73 -2.91
CA GLU A 161 15.70 -18.95 -1.87
C GLU A 161 16.34 -18.74 -0.50
N THR A 162 15.64 -18.01 0.36
CA THR A 162 16.04 -17.79 1.75
C THR A 162 14.90 -18.10 2.69
N SER A 163 15.24 -18.45 3.92
CA SER A 163 14.27 -18.64 4.97
C SER A 163 14.83 -18.29 6.33
N PHE A 164 14.03 -17.61 7.14
CA PHE A 164 14.40 -17.20 8.48
C PHE A 164 13.16 -16.96 9.33
N GLU A 165 13.34 -16.94 10.65
CA GLU A 165 12.29 -16.64 11.60
C GLU A 165 12.25 -15.14 11.93
N VAL A 166 11.05 -14.64 12.20
CA VAL A 166 10.82 -13.28 12.69
C VAL A 166 9.74 -13.33 13.75
N ASP A 167 9.84 -12.47 14.75
CA ASP A 167 8.76 -12.32 15.73
C ASP A 167 7.54 -11.64 15.12
N ILE A 168 7.79 -10.66 14.24
CA ILE A 168 6.76 -9.76 13.71
C ILE A 168 7.10 -9.26 12.30
N ILE A 169 6.06 -9.11 11.48
CA ILE A 169 6.14 -8.48 10.16
C ILE A 169 5.37 -7.16 10.18
N ILE A 170 5.95 -6.09 9.64
CA ILE A 170 5.30 -4.79 9.48
C ILE A 170 5.22 -4.47 7.99
N VAL A 171 4.01 -4.39 7.45
CA VAL A 171 3.75 -4.20 6.03
C VAL A 171 3.36 -2.75 5.75
N THR A 172 4.26 -2.04 5.07
CA THR A 172 4.10 -0.66 4.60
C THR A 172 4.10 -0.59 3.07
N ALA A 173 3.47 -1.58 2.42
CA ALA A 173 3.41 -1.73 0.97
C ALA A 173 2.42 -0.77 0.26
N GLY A 174 1.96 0.28 0.95
CA GLY A 174 0.94 1.21 0.47
C GLY A 174 -0.47 0.65 0.57
N PHE A 175 -1.41 1.36 -0.07
CA PHE A 175 -2.84 1.09 0.00
C PHE A 175 -3.45 1.10 -1.40
N ARG A 176 -4.62 0.48 -1.56
CA ARG A 176 -5.37 0.44 -2.81
C ARG A 176 -6.83 0.81 -2.61
N PRO A 177 -7.51 1.40 -3.62
CA PRO A 177 -8.95 1.66 -3.51
C PRO A 177 -9.76 0.37 -3.37
N ASP A 178 -10.89 0.45 -2.66
CA ASP A 178 -11.90 -0.62 -2.69
C ASP A 178 -12.91 -0.36 -3.82
N PHE A 179 -12.86 -1.18 -4.86
CA PHE A 179 -13.74 -1.06 -6.01
C PHE A 179 -15.02 -1.91 -5.91
N ASN A 180 -15.28 -2.57 -4.78
CA ASN A 180 -16.46 -3.43 -4.62
C ASN A 180 -17.76 -2.65 -4.87
N MET A 181 -17.83 -1.39 -4.43
CA MET A 181 -19.03 -0.56 -4.64
C MET A 181 -19.27 -0.20 -6.12
N LEU A 182 -18.23 -0.20 -6.95
CA LEU A 182 -18.35 0.10 -8.37
C LEU A 182 -19.01 -1.04 -9.15
N ARG A 183 -19.13 -2.25 -8.57
CA ARG A 183 -19.77 -3.39 -9.24
C ARG A 183 -21.22 -3.09 -9.62
N GLU A 184 -21.99 -2.52 -8.69
CA GLU A 184 -23.38 -2.12 -8.92
C GLU A 184 -23.46 -0.95 -9.91
N LEU A 185 -22.54 0.02 -9.81
CA LEU A 185 -22.46 1.12 -10.78
C LEU A 185 -22.18 0.60 -12.20
N ARG A 186 -21.38 -0.46 -12.35
CA ARG A 186 -21.11 -1.09 -13.64
C ARG A 186 -22.37 -1.69 -14.26
N GLU A 187 -23.25 -2.27 -13.46
CA GLU A 187 -24.55 -2.76 -13.94
C GLU A 187 -25.45 -1.59 -14.37
N LEU A 188 -25.47 -0.50 -13.60
CA LEU A 188 -26.23 0.70 -13.95
C LEU A 188 -25.75 1.36 -15.24
N VAL A 189 -24.44 1.28 -15.54
CA VAL A 189 -23.93 1.74 -16.84
C VAL A 189 -24.64 1.03 -17.98
N GLN A 190 -25.00 -0.26 -17.86
CA GLN A 190 -25.70 -0.98 -18.93
C GLN A 190 -27.09 -0.43 -19.20
N CYS A 191 -27.86 -0.13 -18.16
CA CYS A 191 -29.23 0.38 -18.29
C CYS A 191 -29.33 1.90 -18.47
N SER A 192 -28.22 2.66 -18.36
CA SER A 192 -28.24 4.10 -18.62
C SER A 192 -28.42 4.40 -20.10
N GLU A 193 -29.34 5.30 -20.46
CA GLU A 193 -29.46 5.84 -21.82
C GLU A 193 -28.49 7.00 -22.10
N ALA A 194 -28.02 7.67 -21.04
CA ALA A 194 -27.11 8.81 -21.11
C ALA A 194 -26.08 8.77 -19.98
N GLN A 195 -24.88 9.30 -20.25
CA GLN A 195 -23.78 9.41 -19.30
C GLN A 195 -23.24 10.85 -19.26
N VAL A 196 -22.83 11.30 -18.08
CA VAL A 196 -22.16 12.58 -17.89
C VAL A 196 -20.79 12.30 -17.28
N TRP A 197 -19.72 12.68 -17.98
CA TRP A 197 -18.35 12.50 -17.53
C TRP A 197 -17.71 13.86 -17.29
N SER A 198 -16.92 13.98 -16.21
CA SER A 198 -16.37 15.27 -15.81
C SER A 198 -14.92 15.13 -15.36
N SER A 199 -14.02 15.95 -15.91
CA SER A 199 -12.59 15.94 -15.56
C SER A 199 -12.13 17.30 -15.03
N PRO A 200 -11.29 17.35 -13.99
CA PRO A 200 -10.62 18.59 -13.64
C PRO A 200 -9.66 19.02 -14.77
N GLU A 201 -9.52 20.34 -14.92
CA GLU A 201 -8.55 20.96 -15.80
C GLU A 201 -7.17 21.04 -15.13
N ILE A 202 -6.13 20.77 -15.91
CA ILE A 202 -4.72 20.92 -15.52
C ILE A 202 -3.98 21.67 -16.63
N HIS A 203 -3.61 22.93 -16.35
CA HIS A 203 -2.93 23.85 -17.27
C HIS A 203 -3.56 23.94 -18.68
N GLY A 204 -4.85 24.21 -18.76
CA GLY A 204 -5.67 24.28 -19.98
C GLY A 204 -6.05 22.94 -20.59
N ASN A 205 -5.68 21.80 -19.97
CA ASN A 205 -5.92 20.47 -20.52
C ASN A 205 -6.84 19.62 -19.63
N MET A 206 -7.64 18.75 -20.23
CA MET A 206 -8.36 17.72 -19.46
C MET A 206 -7.37 16.80 -18.75
N SER A 207 -7.55 16.59 -17.44
CA SER A 207 -6.69 15.69 -16.69
C SER A 207 -6.86 14.21 -17.13
N GLY A 208 -5.80 13.42 -16.92
CA GLY A 208 -5.84 11.97 -17.11
C GLY A 208 -6.87 11.23 -16.23
N VAL A 209 -7.46 11.90 -15.24
CA VAL A 209 -8.56 11.36 -14.41
C VAL A 209 -9.77 11.00 -15.28
N MET A 210 -9.97 11.69 -16.41
CA MET A 210 -10.97 11.32 -17.41
C MET A 210 -10.77 9.88 -17.92
N LYS A 211 -9.51 9.50 -18.20
CA LYS A 211 -9.17 8.15 -18.67
C LYS A 211 -9.49 7.10 -17.60
N THR A 212 -9.24 7.41 -16.34
CA THR A 212 -9.59 6.55 -15.20
C THR A 212 -11.10 6.32 -15.08
N GLN A 213 -11.93 7.31 -15.39
CA GLN A 213 -13.40 7.18 -15.42
C GLN A 213 -13.90 6.28 -16.56
N ILE A 214 -13.13 6.10 -17.62
CA ILE A 214 -13.54 5.31 -18.79
C ILE A 214 -13.04 3.87 -18.65
N ASP A 215 -11.82 3.69 -18.13
CA ASP A 215 -11.11 2.41 -18.15
C ASP A 215 -11.72 1.32 -17.28
N TRP A 216 -12.53 1.69 -16.28
CA TRP A 216 -13.25 0.70 -15.49
C TRP A 216 -14.50 0.17 -16.19
N ILE A 217 -14.92 0.76 -17.32
CA ILE A 217 -16.02 0.28 -18.17
C ILE A 217 -15.43 -0.61 -19.28
N PRO A 218 -15.74 -1.92 -19.29
CA PRO A 218 -15.24 -2.82 -20.34
C PRO A 218 -15.73 -2.38 -21.73
N LEU A 219 -14.86 -2.49 -22.74
CA LEU A 219 -15.23 -2.24 -24.14
C LEU A 219 -16.37 -3.17 -24.61
N SER A 220 -16.41 -4.40 -24.08
CA SER A 220 -17.51 -5.33 -24.26
C SER A 220 -17.76 -6.17 -23.00
N ILE A 221 -19.03 -6.51 -22.79
CA ILE A 221 -19.49 -7.48 -21.80
C ILE A 221 -20.30 -8.51 -22.59
N GLY A 222 -19.66 -9.65 -22.91
CA GLY A 222 -20.21 -10.58 -23.90
C GLY A 222 -20.33 -9.92 -25.28
N ALA A 223 -21.54 -9.91 -25.85
CA ALA A 223 -21.83 -9.25 -27.13
C ALA A 223 -22.26 -7.77 -27.00
N VAL A 224 -22.40 -7.25 -25.77
CA VAL A 224 -22.87 -5.89 -25.52
C VAL A 224 -21.69 -4.94 -25.39
N ARG A 225 -21.74 -3.78 -26.03
CA ARG A 225 -20.78 -2.68 -25.84
C ARG A 225 -21.41 -1.61 -24.92
N PRO A 226 -21.03 -1.54 -23.63
CA PRO A 226 -21.77 -0.78 -22.61
C PRO A 226 -21.91 0.71 -22.88
N THR A 227 -21.04 1.31 -23.67
CA THR A 227 -21.03 2.74 -24.01
C THR A 227 -21.57 3.03 -25.41
N GLN A 228 -21.80 2.01 -26.25
CA GLN A 228 -22.22 2.20 -27.64
C GLN A 228 -23.69 2.61 -27.72
N GLY A 229 -24.00 3.62 -28.54
CA GLY A 229 -25.36 4.08 -28.79
C GLY A 229 -25.98 4.91 -27.66
N LYS A 230 -25.18 5.33 -26.68
CA LYS A 230 -25.62 6.14 -25.53
C LYS A 230 -25.30 7.61 -25.74
N VAL A 231 -26.12 8.48 -25.16
CA VAL A 231 -25.84 9.92 -25.12
C VAL A 231 -24.69 10.17 -24.15
N LEU A 232 -23.70 10.97 -24.54
CA LEU A 232 -22.57 11.35 -23.68
C LEU A 232 -22.49 12.86 -23.58
N ALA A 233 -22.49 13.38 -22.35
CA ALA A 233 -22.07 14.74 -22.03
C ALA A 233 -20.68 14.69 -21.39
N VAL A 234 -19.78 15.55 -21.87
CA VAL A 234 -18.44 15.72 -21.29
C VAL A 234 -18.34 17.11 -20.71
N MET A 235 -17.90 17.21 -19.47
CA MET A 235 -17.71 18.45 -18.73
C MET A 235 -16.26 18.60 -18.31
N GLN A 236 -15.77 19.83 -18.30
CA GLN A 236 -14.48 20.20 -17.73
C GLN A 236 -14.73 21.08 -16.52
N ILE A 237 -14.12 20.76 -15.39
CA ILE A 237 -14.15 21.59 -14.20
C ILE A 237 -12.86 22.41 -14.18
N THR A 238 -12.97 23.71 -14.42
CA THR A 238 -11.88 24.68 -14.24
C THR A 238 -11.87 25.19 -12.81
N ALA A 239 -10.78 24.94 -12.08
CA ALA A 239 -10.47 25.67 -10.86
C ALA A 239 -9.83 26.99 -11.30
N GLY A 240 -10.51 28.11 -11.07
CA GLY A 240 -9.98 29.45 -11.38
C GLY A 240 -8.78 29.82 -10.52
#